data_AF-A0A7R9PDT1-F1
#
_entry.id   AF-A0A7R9PDT1-F1
#
_cell.length_a   1.000
_cell.length_b   1.000
_cell.length_c   1.000
_cell.angle_alpha   90.00
_cell.angle_beta   90.00
_cell.angle_gamma   90.00
#
_symmetry.space_group_name_H-M   'P 1'
#
loop_
_entity.id
_entity.type
_entity.pdbx_description
1 polymer ?
#
loop_
_entity_poly.entity_id
_entity_poly.type
_entity_poly.pdbx_seq_one_letter_code
_entity_poly.pdbx_strand_id
1 'polypeptide(L)'
;MARNSSRCYLNGTEYEIGDSIGNIYSMCSAACFCDGRSESGAVITCASIECPEFFRRPAPNCISQYFLDDCCSNSTFCKNKTEDVTEVTCNIGNETFIEGQKFYPSDDDCKSCVCQQGYDGTTNGPWCKTINCGFELRSANKFRQGCAPVYYGTDRCCSIGFKCRK
;
A
#
# COMPACT_ATOMS: atom_id res chain seq x y z
N MET A 1 -6.74 0.27 -27.64
CA MET A 1 -7.18 -1.14 -27.55
C MET A 1 -8.07 -1.25 -26.32
N ALA A 2 -9.33 -1.65 -26.48
CA ALA A 2 -10.28 -1.74 -25.36
C ALA A 2 -10.06 -3.07 -24.62
N ARG A 3 -9.99 -3.04 -23.28
CA ARG A 3 -9.88 -4.24 -22.42
C ARG A 3 -11.18 -5.06 -22.53
N ASN A 4 -11.07 -6.40 -22.55
CA ASN A 4 -12.24 -7.28 -22.62
C ASN A 4 -13.03 -7.19 -21.31
N SER A 5 -14.34 -6.95 -21.39
CA SER A 5 -15.22 -6.84 -20.22
C SER A 5 -15.43 -8.15 -19.48
N SER A 6 -15.09 -9.29 -20.07
CA SER A 6 -15.22 -10.63 -19.47
C SER A 6 -13.94 -11.14 -18.82
N ARG A 7 -12.92 -10.29 -18.67
CA ARG A 7 -11.62 -10.66 -18.08
C ARG A 7 -11.15 -9.62 -17.09
N CYS A 8 -10.35 -10.07 -16.12
CA CYS A 8 -9.71 -9.21 -15.14
C CYS A 8 -8.26 -8.93 -15.56
N TYR A 9 -7.76 -7.75 -15.18
CA TYR A 9 -6.40 -7.32 -15.50
C TYR A 9 -5.73 -6.78 -14.25
N LEU A 10 -4.54 -7.30 -13.92
CA LEU A 10 -3.73 -6.83 -12.81
C LEU A 10 -2.26 -6.82 -13.21
N ASN A 11 -1.62 -5.64 -13.15
CA ASN A 11 -0.21 -5.42 -13.46
C ASN A 11 0.20 -6.00 -14.83
N GLY A 12 -0.68 -5.84 -15.83
CA GLY A 12 -0.48 -6.36 -17.19
C GLY A 12 -0.78 -7.85 -17.38
N THR A 13 -1.12 -8.58 -16.32
CA THR A 13 -1.56 -9.98 -16.40
C THR A 13 -3.07 -10.05 -16.56
N GLU A 14 -3.53 -10.95 -17.42
CA GLU A 14 -4.94 -11.20 -17.69
C GLU A 14 -5.41 -12.47 -16.97
N TYR A 15 -6.62 -12.43 -16.41
CA TYR A 15 -7.23 -13.52 -15.65
C TYR A 15 -8.65 -13.80 -16.16
N GLU A 16 -9.02 -15.07 -16.21
CA GLU A 16 -10.36 -15.53 -16.54
C GLU A 16 -11.28 -15.51 -15.32
N ILE A 17 -12.60 -15.51 -15.55
CA ILE A 17 -13.58 -15.52 -14.46
C ILE A 17 -13.41 -16.79 -13.63
N GLY A 18 -13.26 -16.62 -12.32
CA GLY A 18 -13.01 -17.71 -11.38
C GLY A 18 -11.53 -17.95 -11.08
N ASP A 19 -10.60 -17.33 -11.82
CA ASP A 19 -9.17 -17.48 -11.54
C ASP A 19 -8.81 -16.90 -10.17
N SER A 20 -7.99 -17.66 -9.43
CA SER A 20 -7.38 -17.22 -8.19
C SER A 20 -6.14 -16.39 -8.48
N ILE A 21 -6.13 -15.17 -7.95
CA ILE A 21 -5.01 -14.22 -8.03
C ILE A 21 -4.12 -14.34 -6.77
N GLY A 22 -4.67 -14.83 -5.67
CA GLY A 22 -3.95 -15.05 -4.42
C GLY A 22 -3.88 -13.80 -3.54
N ASN A 23 -2.76 -13.62 -2.82
CA ASN A 23 -2.59 -12.54 -1.85
C ASN A 23 -1.71 -11.44 -2.43
N ILE A 24 -2.15 -10.19 -2.25
CA ILE A 24 -1.44 -8.96 -2.62
C ILE A 24 -1.17 -8.19 -1.33
N TYR A 25 -0.19 -8.66 -0.56
CA TYR A 25 0.12 -8.14 0.77
C TYR A 25 0.50 -6.66 0.75
N SER A 26 1.19 -6.18 -0.28
CA SER A 26 1.54 -4.75 -0.44
C SER A 26 0.32 -3.82 -0.48
N MET A 27 -0.87 -4.37 -0.74
CA MET A 27 -2.14 -3.65 -0.83
C MET A 27 -3.17 -4.16 0.17
N CYS A 28 -2.75 -4.85 1.23
CA CYS A 28 -3.64 -5.36 2.28
C CYS A 28 -4.79 -6.22 1.72
N SER A 29 -4.54 -6.97 0.65
CA SER A 29 -5.60 -7.72 -0.05
C SER A 29 -5.25 -9.21 -0.03
N ALA A 30 -6.18 -10.03 0.44
CA ALA A 30 -6.04 -11.48 0.53
C ALA A 30 -7.13 -12.18 -0.29
N ALA A 31 -6.88 -13.43 -0.66
CA ALA A 31 -7.84 -14.29 -1.35
C ALA A 31 -8.49 -13.60 -2.56
N CYS A 32 -7.68 -12.92 -3.37
CA CYS A 32 -8.14 -12.22 -4.56
C CYS A 32 -8.52 -13.21 -5.65
N PHE A 33 -9.61 -12.93 -6.36
CA PHE A 33 -10.06 -13.70 -7.52
C PHE A 33 -10.75 -12.81 -8.54
N CYS A 34 -10.83 -13.29 -9.78
CA CYS A 34 -11.58 -12.60 -10.84
C CYS A 34 -13.08 -12.94 -10.74
N ASP A 35 -13.91 -11.93 -10.45
CA ASP A 35 -15.36 -12.06 -10.28
C ASP A 35 -16.10 -11.51 -11.51
N GLY A 36 -16.88 -12.37 -12.15
CA GLY A 36 -17.72 -12.03 -13.31
C GLY A 36 -19.10 -11.49 -12.95
N ARG A 37 -19.47 -11.39 -11.67
CA ARG A 37 -20.84 -11.03 -11.24
C ARG A 37 -21.15 -9.54 -11.29
N SER A 38 -20.17 -8.68 -11.59
CA SER A 38 -20.41 -7.23 -11.68
C SER A 38 -21.11 -6.87 -13.00
N GLU A 39 -22.15 -6.03 -12.91
CA GLU A 39 -22.86 -5.47 -14.08
C GLU A 39 -21.94 -4.66 -15.01
N SER A 40 -20.81 -4.15 -14.49
CA SER A 40 -19.81 -3.37 -15.24
C SER A 40 -18.67 -4.21 -15.85
N GLY A 41 -18.88 -5.54 -15.95
CA GLY A 41 -17.90 -6.52 -16.43
C GLY A 41 -17.04 -7.10 -15.31
N ALA A 42 -16.22 -8.09 -15.63
CA ALA A 42 -15.39 -8.81 -14.67
C ALA A 42 -14.45 -7.87 -13.89
N VAL A 43 -14.43 -8.01 -12.56
CA VAL A 43 -13.64 -7.20 -11.62
C VAL A 43 -12.87 -8.09 -10.67
N ILE A 44 -11.77 -7.59 -10.14
CA ILE A 44 -11.03 -8.31 -9.10
C ILE A 44 -11.71 -8.05 -7.75
N THR A 45 -12.03 -9.14 -7.05
CA THR A 45 -12.59 -9.10 -5.70
C THR A 45 -11.58 -9.73 -4.74
N CYS A 46 -11.32 -9.07 -3.62
CA CYS A 46 -10.40 -9.53 -2.58
C CYS A 46 -11.04 -9.37 -1.19
N ALA A 47 -10.59 -10.17 -0.23
CA ALA A 47 -10.78 -9.88 1.19
C ALA A 47 -9.79 -8.79 1.63
N SER A 48 -10.26 -7.82 2.40
CA SER A 48 -9.39 -6.80 3.01
C SER A 48 -8.72 -7.38 4.25
N ILE A 49 -7.40 -7.24 4.33
CA ILE A 49 -6.64 -7.49 5.55
C ILE A 49 -6.75 -6.26 6.43
N GLU A 50 -7.34 -6.40 7.62
CA GLU A 50 -7.36 -5.34 8.62
C GLU A 50 -6.18 -5.51 9.58
N CYS A 51 -5.36 -4.48 9.68
CA CYS A 51 -4.14 -4.55 10.46
C CYS A 51 -4.41 -4.41 11.97
N PRO A 52 -3.85 -5.28 12.82
CA PRO A 52 -4.06 -5.24 14.26
C PRO A 52 -3.74 -3.88 14.92
N GLU A 53 -2.74 -3.16 14.40
CA GLU A 53 -2.35 -1.84 14.90
C GLU A 53 -3.44 -0.77 14.77
N PHE A 54 -4.44 -0.96 13.90
CA PHE A 54 -5.57 -0.02 13.79
C PHE A 54 -6.59 -0.21 14.91
N PHE A 55 -6.64 -1.38 15.53
CA PHE A 55 -7.55 -1.67 16.65
C PHE A 55 -6.93 -1.41 18.01
N ARG A 56 -5.59 -1.36 18.09
CA ARG A 56 -4.86 -1.15 19.33
C ARG A 56 -3.73 -0.17 19.08
N ARG A 57 -3.82 1.01 19.72
CA ARG A 57 -2.69 1.95 19.72
C ARG A 57 -1.46 1.27 20.34
N PRO A 58 -0.27 1.44 19.73
CA PRO A 58 0.97 1.03 20.37
C PRO A 58 1.07 1.62 21.77
N ALA A 59 1.67 0.86 22.70
CA ALA A 59 1.94 1.37 24.03
C ALA A 59 2.86 2.61 23.96
N PRO A 60 2.85 3.49 24.99
CA PRO A 60 3.76 4.62 25.03
C PRO A 60 5.22 4.18 24.86
N ASN A 61 6.00 4.93 24.05
CA ASN A 61 7.38 4.62 23.69
C ASN A 61 7.60 3.35 22.86
N CYS A 62 6.53 2.85 22.21
CA CYS A 62 6.60 1.73 21.29
C CYS A 62 6.28 2.17 19.86
N ILE A 63 7.04 1.68 18.90
CA ILE A 63 6.96 2.01 17.47
C ILE A 63 6.75 0.74 16.68
N SER A 64 5.73 0.73 15.82
CA SER A 64 5.44 -0.38 14.90
C SER A 64 6.56 -0.56 13.88
N GLN A 65 6.92 -1.81 13.64
CA GLN A 65 8.00 -2.21 12.75
C GLN A 65 7.44 -2.90 11.50
N TYR A 66 7.99 -2.57 10.34
CA TYR A 66 7.50 -3.02 9.04
C TYR A 66 8.65 -3.58 8.21
N PHE A 67 8.35 -4.57 7.36
CA PHE A 67 9.16 -4.79 6.16
C PHE A 67 8.57 -4.00 5.00
N LEU A 68 9.39 -3.75 3.97
CA LEU A 68 9.03 -2.87 2.87
C LEU A 68 7.73 -3.29 2.18
N ASP A 69 7.51 -4.60 2.01
CA ASP A 69 6.35 -5.14 1.29
C ASP A 69 5.13 -5.50 2.12
N ASP A 70 5.19 -5.27 3.42
CA ASP A 70 4.07 -5.58 4.29
C ASP A 70 3.03 -4.47 4.35
N CYS A 71 1.77 -4.91 4.33
CA CYS A 71 0.63 -4.08 4.66
C CYS A 71 0.64 -3.67 6.14
N CYS A 72 0.82 -4.64 7.05
CA CYS A 72 0.71 -4.46 8.49
C CYS A 72 2.08 -4.51 9.16
N SER A 73 2.14 -4.10 10.42
CA SER A 73 3.35 -4.25 11.22
C SER A 73 3.59 -5.73 11.55
N ASN A 74 4.86 -6.13 11.56
CA ASN A 74 5.25 -7.49 11.94
C ASN A 74 5.65 -7.58 13.41
N SER A 75 6.14 -6.48 13.95
CA SER A 75 6.61 -6.39 15.32
C SER A 75 6.49 -4.97 15.83
N THR A 76 6.91 -4.77 17.08
CA THR A 76 6.90 -3.47 17.73
C THR A 76 8.17 -3.35 18.55
N PHE A 77 8.86 -2.23 18.38
CA PHE A 77 10.05 -1.89 19.15
C PHE A 77 9.66 -0.96 20.30
N CYS A 78 10.06 -1.26 21.54
CA CYS A 78 9.75 -0.44 22.71
C CYS A 78 11.03 0.02 23.44
N LYS A 79 11.30 1.33 23.44
CA LYS A 79 12.56 1.92 23.95
C LYS A 79 12.90 1.59 25.42
N ASN A 80 11.91 1.19 26.22
CA ASN A 80 12.07 0.93 27.66
C ASN A 80 12.28 -0.55 28.01
N LYS A 81 12.30 -1.46 27.03
CA LYS A 81 12.69 -2.85 27.27
C LYS A 81 14.20 -2.95 27.13
N THR A 82 14.87 -3.47 28.16
CA THR A 82 16.33 -3.63 28.22
C THR A 82 16.92 -4.52 27.11
N GLU A 83 16.09 -5.27 26.39
CA GLU A 83 16.48 -6.12 25.25
C GLU A 83 16.25 -5.45 23.88
N ASP A 84 15.52 -4.34 23.84
CA ASP A 84 15.17 -3.60 22.62
C ASP A 84 16.14 -2.41 22.47
N VAL A 85 17.26 -2.62 21.76
CA VAL A 85 18.19 -1.55 21.38
C VAL A 85 18.25 -1.46 19.85
N THR A 86 17.85 -0.33 19.26
CA THR A 86 18.21 -0.01 17.86
C THR A 86 19.36 0.98 17.85
N GLU A 87 20.52 0.58 17.35
CA GLU A 87 21.62 1.53 17.06
C GLU A 87 21.45 2.20 15.68
N VAL A 88 20.63 1.59 14.82
CA VAL A 88 20.37 2.06 13.46
C VAL A 88 19.28 3.14 13.49
N THR A 89 19.65 4.32 12.98
CA THR A 89 18.73 5.43 12.75
C THR A 89 18.90 5.97 11.34
N CYS A 90 17.80 6.39 10.73
CA CYS A 90 17.76 6.99 9.40
C CYS A 90 17.34 8.45 9.52
N ASN A 91 18.17 9.37 9.06
CA ASN A 91 17.87 10.80 9.08
C ASN A 91 17.41 11.25 7.70
N ILE A 92 16.26 11.91 7.64
CA ILE A 92 15.63 12.39 6.41
C ILE A 92 15.16 13.81 6.64
N GLY A 93 15.84 14.76 6.01
CA GLY A 93 15.68 16.17 6.32
C GLY A 93 15.95 16.42 7.81
N ASN A 94 14.92 16.84 8.54
CA ASN A 94 14.97 17.12 9.98
C ASN A 94 14.32 16.01 10.85
N GLU A 95 13.88 14.91 10.24
CA GLU A 95 13.24 13.80 10.94
C GLU A 95 14.21 12.63 11.10
N THR A 96 14.17 11.99 12.26
CA THR A 96 14.95 10.79 12.58
C THR A 96 14.00 9.62 12.79
N PHE A 97 14.21 8.57 12.01
CA PHE A 97 13.47 7.32 12.08
C PHE A 97 14.36 6.24 12.68
N ILE A 98 13.80 5.33 13.47
CA ILE A 98 14.52 4.16 13.96
C ILE A 98 14.39 2.99 12.98
N GLU A 99 15.26 2.00 13.09
CA GLU A 99 15.16 0.77 12.30
C GLU A 99 13.75 0.17 12.31
N GLY A 100 13.35 -0.36 11.16
CA GLY A 100 12.03 -0.94 10.84
C GLY A 100 10.86 0.04 10.87
N GLN A 101 11.06 1.31 11.22
CA GLN A 101 10.01 2.31 11.17
C GLN A 101 9.67 2.68 9.73
N LYS A 102 8.38 2.60 9.38
CA LYS A 102 7.84 3.05 8.09
C LYS A 102 7.63 4.56 8.10
N PHE A 103 7.96 5.23 7.00
CA PHE A 103 7.77 6.68 6.83
C PHE A 103 7.44 7.03 5.37
N TYR A 104 6.98 8.27 5.17
CA TYR A 104 6.59 8.82 3.87
C TYR A 104 7.38 10.11 3.63
N PRO A 105 8.34 10.11 2.68
CA PRO A 105 9.16 11.28 2.39
C PRO A 105 8.32 12.49 1.92
N SER A 106 8.56 13.68 2.47
CA SER A 106 7.84 14.89 2.06
C SER A 106 8.20 15.40 0.65
N ASP A 107 9.38 15.03 0.15
CA ASP A 107 9.84 15.41 -1.20
C ASP A 107 9.28 14.47 -2.29
N ASP A 108 8.73 13.32 -1.90
CA ASP A 108 8.12 12.34 -2.81
C ASP A 108 6.95 11.62 -2.10
N ASP A 109 5.78 12.27 -2.12
CA ASP A 109 4.52 11.78 -1.55
C ASP A 109 4.08 10.41 -2.14
N CYS A 110 4.72 9.96 -3.22
CA CYS A 110 4.46 8.65 -3.84
C CYS A 110 5.38 7.54 -3.39
N LYS A 111 6.22 7.77 -2.38
CA LYS A 111 7.11 6.76 -1.82
C LYS A 111 6.67 6.38 -0.42
N SER A 112 6.77 5.08 -0.14
CA SER A 112 6.76 4.56 1.22
C SER A 112 8.09 3.88 1.45
N CYS A 113 8.72 4.22 2.56
CA CYS A 113 10.05 3.73 2.91
C CYS A 113 10.05 3.12 4.30
N VAL A 114 11.03 2.26 4.54
CA VAL A 114 11.29 1.65 5.85
C VAL A 114 12.73 1.95 6.22
N CYS A 115 12.96 2.52 7.39
CA CYS A 115 14.32 2.72 7.87
C CYS A 115 14.99 1.37 8.11
N GLN A 116 16.12 1.11 7.48
CA GLN A 116 16.91 -0.10 7.72
C GLN A 116 18.39 0.24 7.74
N GLN A 117 19.20 -0.69 8.23
CA GLN A 117 20.64 -0.54 8.19
C GLN A 117 21.14 -0.26 6.77
N GLY A 118 22.03 0.73 6.64
CA GLY A 118 22.64 1.11 5.37
C GLY A 118 21.84 2.13 4.56
N TYR A 119 20.71 2.66 5.07
CA TYR A 119 19.94 3.71 4.40
C TYR A 119 20.84 4.88 3.97
N ASP A 120 20.78 5.23 2.69
CA ASP A 120 21.70 6.18 2.04
C ASP A 120 21.22 7.65 2.11
N GLY A 121 20.10 7.90 2.76
CA GLY A 121 19.49 9.24 2.82
C GLY A 121 18.57 9.55 1.63
N THR A 122 18.41 8.63 0.67
CA THR A 122 17.65 8.86 -0.56
C THR A 122 16.42 7.97 -0.68
N THR A 123 15.47 8.40 -1.50
CA THR A 123 14.22 7.66 -1.77
C THR A 123 14.33 6.66 -2.94
N ASN A 124 15.51 6.54 -3.55
CA ASN A 124 15.76 5.70 -4.72
C ASN A 124 16.35 4.33 -4.37
N GLY A 125 16.76 4.13 -3.11
CA GLY A 125 17.35 2.88 -2.65
C GLY A 125 16.35 1.75 -2.41
N PRO A 126 16.84 0.54 -2.05
CA PRO A 126 16.01 -0.64 -1.81
C PRO A 126 15.11 -0.53 -0.57
N TRP A 127 15.25 0.53 0.22
CA TRP A 127 14.45 0.80 1.42
C TRP A 127 13.12 1.50 1.13
N CYS A 128 12.92 1.91 -0.11
CA CYS A 128 11.79 2.69 -0.55
C CYS A 128 11.10 2.01 -1.72
N LYS A 129 9.76 2.09 -1.73
CA LYS A 129 8.96 1.61 -2.85
C LYS A 129 7.95 2.66 -3.27
N THR A 130 7.57 2.60 -4.55
CA THR A 130 6.46 3.40 -5.06
C THR A 130 5.15 2.86 -4.50
N ILE A 131 4.31 3.77 -4.00
CA ILE A 131 2.99 3.43 -3.48
C ILE A 131 2.13 2.94 -4.64
N ASN A 132 1.57 1.73 -4.49
CA ASN A 132 0.54 1.24 -5.39
C ASN A 132 -0.83 1.59 -4.81
N CYS A 133 -1.48 2.62 -5.37
CA CYS A 133 -2.81 3.06 -4.94
C CYS A 133 -3.93 2.05 -5.25
N GLY A 134 -3.62 1.00 -6.00
CA GLY A 134 -4.54 -0.10 -6.26
C GLY A 134 -5.64 0.20 -7.24
N PHE A 135 -5.39 1.09 -8.18
CA PHE A 135 -6.37 1.50 -9.19
C PHE A 135 -6.93 0.32 -9.99
N GLU A 136 -6.08 -0.60 -10.43
CA GLU A 136 -6.53 -1.80 -11.16
C GLU A 136 -7.32 -2.76 -10.27
N LEU A 137 -6.95 -2.84 -8.99
CA LEU A 137 -7.59 -3.76 -8.04
C LEU A 137 -8.95 -3.25 -7.55
N ARG A 138 -9.02 -1.97 -7.16
CA ARG A 138 -10.13 -1.40 -6.38
C ARG A 138 -11.01 -0.44 -7.19
N SER A 139 -10.55 0.04 -8.35
CA SER A 139 -11.21 1.14 -9.06
C SER A 139 -11.37 0.89 -10.56
N ALA A 140 -11.07 -0.32 -11.04
CA ALA A 140 -11.22 -0.68 -12.45
C ALA A 140 -12.62 -0.38 -13.01
N ASN A 141 -13.67 -0.65 -12.22
CA ASN A 141 -15.05 -0.34 -12.59
C ASN A 141 -15.30 1.18 -12.75
N LYS A 142 -14.74 2.00 -11.86
CA LYS A 142 -14.83 3.47 -11.92
C LYS A 142 -14.19 3.99 -13.20
N PHE A 143 -13.01 3.50 -13.57
CA PHE A 143 -12.37 3.89 -14.83
C PHE A 143 -13.18 3.44 -16.06
N ARG A 144 -13.75 2.23 -16.05
CA ARG A 144 -14.64 1.76 -17.14
C ARG A 144 -15.89 2.65 -17.29
N GLN A 145 -16.41 3.18 -16.18
CA GLN A 145 -17.53 4.11 -16.17
C GLN A 145 -17.12 5.55 -16.55
N GLY A 146 -15.86 5.78 -16.92
CA GLY A 146 -15.36 7.11 -17.28
C GLY A 146 -15.21 8.07 -16.10
N CYS A 147 -15.10 7.54 -14.88
CA CYS A 147 -14.90 8.36 -13.69
C CYS A 147 -13.44 8.84 -13.60
N ALA A 148 -13.25 10.09 -13.19
CA ALA A 148 -11.95 10.68 -12.95
C ALA A 148 -11.56 10.58 -11.47
N PRO A 149 -10.28 10.28 -11.14
CA PRO A 149 -9.80 10.29 -9.76
C PRO A 149 -9.82 11.70 -9.17
N VAL A 150 -10.10 11.78 -7.87
CA VAL A 150 -10.11 13.02 -7.08
C VAL A 150 -8.98 12.93 -6.05
N TYR A 151 -8.11 13.93 -6.05
CA TYR A 151 -6.99 14.06 -5.12
C TYR A 151 -7.28 15.18 -4.10
N TYR A 152 -6.62 15.13 -2.94
CA TYR A 152 -6.85 16.08 -1.86
C TYR A 152 -5.59 16.89 -1.55
N GLY A 153 -5.74 18.23 -1.47
CA GLY A 153 -4.64 19.12 -1.10
C GLY A 153 -3.46 19.06 -2.08
N THR A 154 -2.25 18.93 -1.53
CA THR A 154 -1.00 18.75 -2.31
C THR A 154 -0.65 17.30 -2.58
N ASP A 155 -1.31 16.35 -1.92
CA ASP A 155 -1.09 14.92 -2.15
C ASP A 155 -1.62 14.56 -3.54
N ARG A 156 -0.69 14.16 -4.40
CA ARG A 156 -0.96 13.79 -5.79
C ARG A 156 -0.78 12.30 -6.03
N CYS A 157 -0.47 11.52 -4.99
CA CYS A 157 -0.13 10.12 -5.24
C CYS A 157 -1.35 9.24 -5.40
N CYS A 158 -2.20 9.18 -4.37
CA CYS A 158 -3.37 8.33 -4.37
C CYS A 158 -4.65 9.15 -4.29
N SER A 159 -5.62 8.79 -5.13
CA SER A 159 -6.92 9.47 -5.13
C SER A 159 -7.70 9.12 -3.87
N ILE A 160 -8.34 10.11 -3.25
CA ILE A 160 -9.27 9.91 -2.14
C ILE A 160 -10.69 9.51 -2.60
N GLY A 161 -10.96 9.57 -3.90
CA GLY A 161 -12.26 9.22 -4.46
C GLY A 161 -12.32 9.34 -5.98
N PHE A 162 -13.52 9.17 -6.54
CA PHE A 162 -13.76 9.24 -7.97
C PHE A 162 -15.02 10.07 -8.27
N LYS A 163 -14.95 10.89 -9.30
CA LYS A 163 -16.09 11.65 -9.83
C LYS A 163 -16.46 11.13 -11.21
N CYS A 164 -17.66 10.58 -11.32
CA CYS A 164 -18.20 10.09 -12.58
C CYS A 164 -19.02 11.19 -13.27
N ARG A 165 -19.02 11.22 -14.60
CA ARG A 165 -20.01 12.01 -15.33
C ARG A 165 -21.38 11.37 -15.10
N LYS A 166 -22.34 12.20 -14.69
CA LYS A 166 -23.76 11.81 -14.65
C LYS A 166 -24.30 11.70 -16.07
#